data_AF-A0AA41VG65-F1
#
_entry.id   AF-A0AA41VG65-F1
#
_cell.length_a   1.000
_cell.length_b   1.000
_cell.length_c   1.000
_cell.angle_alpha   90.00
_cell.angle_beta   90.00
_cell.angle_gamma   90.00
#
_symmetry.space_group_name_H-M   'P 1'
#
loop_
_entity.id
_entity.type
_entity.pdbx_description
1 polymer ?
#
loop_
_entity_poly.entity_id
_entity_poly.type
_entity_poly.pdbx_seq_one_letter_code
_entity_poly.pdbx_strand_id
1 'polypeptide(L)' 'EVKSPLDLTEAEWNDAFKTNLTGTWLVTKSVCKRIRDANQKGSVINISSIAGLSRGQLPGGVAYAASKAGVNTMTK' A
#
# COMPACT_ATOMS: atom_id res chain seq x y z
N GLU A 1 4.12 12.97 18.63
CA GLU A 1 4.40 14.18 17.82
C GLU A 1 4.33 13.83 16.36
N VAL A 2 3.80 14.72 15.53
CA VAL A 2 3.83 14.54 14.08
C VAL A 2 5.23 14.90 13.59
N LYS A 3 5.98 13.94 13.05
CA LYS A 3 7.30 14.20 12.46
C LYS A 3 7.18 14.98 11.16
N SER A 4 8.10 15.91 10.91
CA SER A 4 8.23 16.53 9.60
C SER A 4 8.59 15.47 8.54
N PRO A 5 8.09 15.58 7.29
CA PRO A 5 8.59 14.76 6.19
C PRO A 5 10.11 14.85 6.00
N LEU A 6 10.73 15.96 6.41
CA LEU A 6 12.18 16.16 6.32
C LEU A 6 12.97 15.34 7.36
N ASP A 7 12.31 14.94 8.46
CA ASP A 7 12.93 14.16 9.53
C ASP A 7 12.60 12.66 9.42
N LEU A 8 11.86 12.27 8.38
CA LEU A 8 11.51 10.88 8.12
C LEU A 8 12.75 10.14 7.62
N THR A 9 13.18 9.12 8.37
CA THR A 9 14.33 8.32 7.97
C THR A 9 13.99 7.39 6.80
N GLU A 10 14.98 7.03 6.00
CA GLU A 10 14.82 6.05 4.92
C GLU A 10 14.35 4.69 5.45
N ALA A 11 14.78 4.31 6.66
CA ALA A 11 14.33 3.07 7.29
C ALA A 11 12.82 3.08 7.58
N GLU A 12 12.30 4.18 8.15
CA GLU A 12 10.85 4.35 8.40
C GLU A 12 10.05 4.40 7.09
N TRP A 13 10.58 5.08 6.07
CA TRP A 13 9.99 5.08 4.72
C TRP A 13 9.88 3.66 4.17
N ASN A 14 11.00 2.93 4.19
CA ASN A 14 11.08 1.58 3.65
C ASN A 14 10.20 0.61 4.41
N ASP A 15 10.09 0.74 5.74
CA ASP A 15 9.20 -0.11 6.55
C ASP A 15 7.72 0.08 6.20
N ALA A 16 7.29 1.34 6.03
CA ALA A 16 5.93 1.66 5.59
C ALA A 16 5.63 1.07 4.20
N PHE A 17 6.55 1.19 3.23
CA PHE A 17 6.37 0.65 1.89
C PHE A 17 6.40 -0.88 1.87
N LYS A 18 7.34 -1.49 2.59
CA LYS A 18 7.50 -2.93 2.68
C LYS A 18 6.22 -3.58 3.20
N THR A 19 5.62 -3.01 4.23
CA THR A 19 4.38 -3.52 4.82
C THR A 19 3.17 -3.19 3.95
N ASN A 20 2.93 -1.91 3.64
CA ASN A 20 1.66 -1.49 3.04
C ASN A 20 1.54 -1.79 1.56
N LEU A 21 2.64 -1.70 0.81
CA LEU A 21 2.62 -1.85 -0.64
C LEU A 21 3.23 -3.18 -1.08
N THR A 22 4.49 -3.44 -0.73
CA THR A 22 5.18 -4.66 -1.17
C THR A 22 4.50 -5.91 -0.60
N GLY A 23 4.14 -5.92 0.69
CA GLY A 23 3.41 -7.02 1.32
C GLY A 23 2.08 -7.30 0.61
N THR A 24 1.26 -6.27 0.39
CA THR A 24 -0.02 -6.37 -0.32
C THR A 24 0.15 -6.90 -1.75
N TRP A 25 1.17 -6.44 -2.47
CA TRP A 25 1.50 -6.93 -3.81
C TRP A 25 1.88 -8.41 -3.81
N LEU A 26 2.74 -8.84 -2.88
CA LEU A 26 3.18 -10.23 -2.79
C LEU A 26 2.02 -11.18 -2.49
N VAL A 27 1.13 -10.81 -1.56
CA VAL A 27 -0.08 -11.59 -1.25
C VAL A 27 -1.01 -11.65 -2.46
N THR A 28 -1.32 -10.50 -3.06
CA THR A 28 -2.16 -10.43 -4.26
C THR A 28 -1.61 -11.32 -5.38
N LYS A 29 -0.31 -11.20 -5.67
CA LYS A 29 0.37 -12.01 -6.69
C LYS A 29 0.25 -13.51 -6.40
N SER A 30 0.44 -13.92 -5.14
CA SER A 30 0.35 -15.33 -4.73
C SER A 30 -1.08 -15.87 -4.89
N VAL A 31 -2.08 -15.13 -4.41
CA VAL A 31 -3.50 -15.51 -4.49
C VAL A 31 -3.97 -15.57 -5.95
N CYS A 32 -3.66 -14.56 -6.76
CA CYS A 32 -4.05 -14.54 -8.17
C CYS A 32 -3.44 -15.70 -8.97
N LYS A 33 -2.19 -16.07 -8.68
CA LYS A 33 -1.58 -17.27 -9.27
C LYS A 33 -2.36 -18.53 -8.92
N ARG A 34 -2.70 -18.72 -7.64
CA ARG A 34 -3.48 -19.89 -7.18
C ARG A 34 -4.86 -19.97 -7.83
N ILE A 35 -5.59 -18.85 -7.90
CA ILE A 35 -6.91 -18.78 -8.55
C ILE A 35 -6.81 -19.17 -10.03
N ARG A 36 -5.84 -18.58 -10.74
CA ARG A 36 -5.57 -18.87 -12.16
C ARG A 36 -5.23 -20.35 -12.36
N ASP A 37 -4.30 -20.88 -11.59
CA ASP A 37 -3.79 -22.24 -11.75
C ASP A 37 -4.86 -23.30 -11.39
N ALA A 38 -5.81 -22.95 -10.52
CA ALA A 38 -6.97 -23.77 -10.19
C ALA A 38 -8.14 -23.65 -11.20
N ASN A 39 -8.02 -22.77 -12.21
CA ASN A 39 -9.10 -22.42 -13.15
C ASN A 39 -10.40 -22.00 -12.43
N GLN A 40 -10.26 -21.26 -11.32
CA GLN A 40 -11.38 -20.78 -10.51
C GLN A 40 -11.61 -19.28 -10.76
N LYS A 41 -12.83 -18.82 -10.48
CA LYS A 41 -13.13 -17.39 -10.38
C LYS A 41 -12.89 -16.91 -8.95
N GLY A 42 -12.43 -15.67 -8.80
CA GLY A 42 -12.26 -15.04 -7.50
C GLY A 42 -11.85 -13.59 -7.63
N SER A 43 -11.86 -12.88 -6.50
CA SER A 43 -11.53 -11.47 -6.41
C SER A 43 -10.57 -11.24 -5.25
N VAL A 44 -9.64 -10.30 -5.41
CA VAL A 44 -8.76 -9.83 -4.34
C VAL A 44 -9.13 -8.38 -4.02
N ILE A 45 -9.42 -8.09 -2.75
CA ILE A 45 -9.78 -6.75 -2.29
C ILE A 45 -8.62 -6.18 -1.48
N ASN A 46 -7.97 -5.15 -2.01
CA ASN A 46 -6.90 -4.46 -1.31
C ASN A 46 -7.43 -3.24 -0.57
N ILE A 47 -7.10 -3.12 0.72
CA ILE A 47 -7.56 -2.01 1.56
C ILE A 47 -6.56 -0.85 1.53
N SER A 48 -6.96 0.22 0.86
CA SER A 48 -6.20 1.47 0.82
C SER A 48 -6.62 2.44 1.95
N SER A 49 -6.52 3.75 1.72
CA SER A 49 -6.93 4.80 2.65
C SER A 49 -7.29 6.07 1.89
N ILE A 50 -8.16 6.90 2.49
CA ILE A 50 -8.41 8.28 2.03
C ILE A 50 -7.14 9.13 1.99
N ALA A 51 -6.13 8.79 2.81
CA ALA A 51 -4.83 9.45 2.81
C ALA A 51 -4.02 9.16 1.53
N GLY A 52 -4.30 8.04 0.84
CA GLY A 52 -3.74 7.74 -0.48
C GLY A 52 -4.46 8.46 -1.63
N LEU A 53 -5.39 9.35 -1.30
CA LEU A 53 -6.10 10.25 -2.22
C LEU A 53 -5.76 11.68 -1.84
N SER A 54 -5.97 12.64 -2.76
CA SER A 54 -5.78 14.08 -2.51
C SER A 54 -6.78 14.68 -1.49
N ARG A 55 -7.50 13.86 -0.73
CA ARG A 55 -8.55 14.26 0.22
C ARG A 55 -8.20 14.02 1.69
N GLY A 56 -7.10 13.31 1.99
CA GLY A 56 -6.65 13.04 3.36
C GLY A 56 -5.24 13.57 3.59
N GLN A 57 -5.10 14.88 3.83
CA GLN A 57 -3.82 15.41 4.28
C GLN A 57 -3.54 14.90 5.69
N LEU A 58 -2.49 14.10 5.84
CA LEU A 58 -2.03 13.57 7.12
C LEU A 58 -0.65 14.17 7.39
N PRO A 59 -0.56 15.22 8.23
CA PRO A 59 0.72 15.77 8.66
C PRO A 59 1.64 14.63 9.14
N GLY A 60 2.89 14.60 8.66
CA GLY A 60 3.88 13.55 8.96
C GLY A 60 3.57 12.16 8.42
N GLY A 61 2.49 11.98 7.66
CA GLY A 61 2.06 10.70 7.11
C GLY A 61 2.54 10.42 5.69
N VAL A 62 3.61 11.07 5.20
CA VAL A 62 3.99 11.03 3.77
C VAL A 62 4.25 9.61 3.25
N ALA A 63 5.00 8.79 3.98
CA ALA A 63 5.27 7.40 3.57
C ALA A 63 4.00 6.54 3.59
N TYR A 64 3.15 6.73 4.60
CA TYR A 64 1.87 6.04 4.69
C TYR A 64 0.95 6.41 3.51
N ALA A 65 0.74 7.70 3.29
CA ALA A 65 -0.08 8.23 2.20
C ALA A 65 0.43 7.76 0.83
N ALA A 66 1.73 7.88 0.58
CA ALA A 66 2.36 7.43 -0.66
C ALA A 66 2.19 5.91 -0.87
N SER A 67 2.42 5.10 0.16
CA SER A 67 2.25 3.65 0.08
C SER A 67 0.80 3.26 -0.25
N LYS A 68 -0.19 3.95 0.33
CA LYS A 68 -1.63 3.72 0.08
C LYS A 68 -2.07 4.24 -1.30
N ALA A 69 -1.49 5.34 -1.78
CA ALA A 69 -1.65 5.75 -3.17
C ALA A 69 -1.13 4.68 -4.13
N GLY A 70 0.00 4.04 -3.81
CA GLY A 70 0.53 2.89 -4.54
C GLY A 70 -0.46 1.72 -4.58
N VAL A 71 -1.12 1.40 -3.46
CA VAL A 71 -2.15 0.35 -3.40
C VAL A 71 -3.35 0.68 -4.30
N ASN A 72 -3.77 1.96 -4.37
CA ASN A 72 -4.82 2.40 -5.28
C ASN A 72 -4.45 2.13 -6.74
N THR A 73 -3.24 2.51 -7.15
CA THR A 73 -2.76 2.29 -8.53
C THR A 73 -2.60 0.81 -8.85
N MET A 74 -2.09 0.01 -7.92
CA MET A 74 -1.90 -1.44 -8.09
C MET A 74 -3.23 -2.19 -8.27
N THR A 75 -4.33 -1.66 -7.75
CA THR A 75 -5.64 -2.33 -7.77
C THR A 75 -6.50 -1.93 -8.96
N LYS A 76 -6.13 -0.87 -9.68
CA LYS A 76 -6.77 -0.46 -10.93
C LYS A 76 -6.30 -1.33 -12.09
#